data_AF-A0A101M8H6-F1
#
_entry.id   AF-A0A101M8H6-F1
#
_cell.length_a   1.000
_cell.length_b   1.000
_cell.length_c   1.000
_cell.angle_alpha   90.00
_cell.angle_beta   90.00
_cell.angle_gamma   90.00
#
_symmetry.space_group_name_H-M   'P 1'
#
loop_
_entity.id
_entity.type
_entity.pdbx_description
1 polymer ?
#
loop_
_entity_poly.entity_id
_entity_poly.type
_entity_poly.pdbx_seq_one_letter_code
_entity_poly.pdbx_strand_id
1 'polypeptide(L)'
;MTPNAAKAIYGSAIKNREIFRKSDFQEIGENEPGITAEKDPEVHRQIAKKLVPAFSTKALRKQEDVIHQHIDGFVAQLRRYGMTDKIEMKQWLDWLIFDIAGDMAYGRQFEQVKTRKSSTFLSTFGKVGLWGTTNQVTRRFRMLRPFIWMLIPPSVVLTVPTLLRLNRQEIRRRMSQREEIKHPDYVEQLLAKDGKADPTEDWVLAQANVFIVAGFDPMTNLISSALYYLLADKDKYGHARKEIRDEFSEYNDITGERLQTMKYLQAVIDESLRIHTNAAFGLPRVSPGYEVDGHYVPPGVTVQTCFFATTHSERYFKDARSFHPERWLPSSHPLYNARYESDDRRAFTPFSQGPRGCPGLQAGYLQGRIILAKLLWSFDMELTNKDAIDWEKDIKMFAIWIRPDLFVRVHPANGQT
;
A
#
# COMPACT_ATOMS: atom_id res chain seq x y z
N MET A 1 -1.49 -12.60 21.29
CA MET A 1 -2.26 -12.91 20.07
C MET A 1 -1.34 -13.63 19.11
N THR A 2 -1.71 -14.83 18.68
CA THR A 2 -0.87 -15.68 17.82
C THR A 2 -1.17 -15.50 16.33
N PRO A 3 -0.27 -15.96 15.44
CA PRO A 3 -0.58 -16.11 14.01
C PRO A 3 -1.84 -16.95 13.75
N ASN A 4 -2.17 -17.89 14.64
CA ASN A 4 -3.38 -18.68 14.53
C ASN A 4 -4.64 -17.84 14.72
N ALA A 5 -4.60 -16.79 15.54
CA ALA A 5 -5.71 -15.85 15.68
C ALA A 5 -6.01 -15.12 14.36
N ALA A 6 -4.97 -14.64 13.66
CA ALA A 6 -5.13 -14.02 12.34
C ALA A 6 -5.71 -15.01 11.33
N LYS A 7 -5.23 -16.26 11.36
CA LYS A 7 -5.78 -17.34 10.52
C LYS A 7 -7.25 -17.63 10.82
N ALA A 8 -7.63 -17.65 12.10
CA ALA A 8 -9.02 -17.83 12.51
C ALA A 8 -9.89 -16.64 12.05
N ILE A 9 -9.45 -15.40 12.24
CA ILE A 9 -10.28 -14.22 11.96
C ILE A 9 -10.42 -13.95 10.44
N TYR A 10 -9.36 -14.12 9.66
CA TYR A 10 -9.35 -13.72 8.23
C TYR A 10 -9.32 -14.89 7.24
N GLY A 11 -8.88 -16.08 7.64
CA GLY A 11 -8.68 -17.22 6.74
C GLY A 11 -9.95 -17.82 6.15
N SER A 12 -9.80 -18.51 5.01
CA SER A 12 -10.87 -19.23 4.29
C SER A 12 -11.06 -20.70 4.72
N ALA A 13 -10.19 -21.23 5.58
CA ALA A 13 -9.86 -22.66 5.61
C ALA A 13 -10.79 -23.55 6.46
N ILE A 14 -11.97 -23.08 6.87
CA ILE A 14 -12.85 -23.86 7.76
C ILE A 14 -14.15 -24.15 7.04
N LYS A 15 -14.28 -25.38 6.50
CA LYS A 15 -15.50 -25.86 5.84
C LYS A 15 -16.70 -25.70 6.79
N ASN A 16 -17.84 -25.28 6.25
CA ASN A 16 -19.11 -25.10 6.98
C ASN A 16 -19.10 -24.02 8.09
N ARG A 17 -18.15 -23.09 8.07
CA ARG A 17 -18.08 -21.98 9.04
C ARG A 17 -18.69 -20.71 8.47
N GLU A 18 -19.49 -20.02 9.29
CA GLU A 18 -19.90 -18.66 8.97
C GLU A 18 -18.70 -17.70 8.95
N ILE A 19 -18.61 -16.90 7.90
CA ILE A 19 -17.48 -15.99 7.71
C ILE A 19 -17.64 -14.81 8.67
N PHE A 20 -16.56 -14.51 9.41
CA PHE A 20 -16.41 -13.28 10.18
C PHE A 20 -16.75 -12.07 9.30
N ARG A 21 -17.86 -11.38 9.59
CA ARG A 21 -18.36 -10.30 8.70
C ARG A 21 -17.52 -9.05 8.86
N LYS A 22 -17.57 -8.14 7.89
CA LYS A 22 -16.93 -6.83 8.09
C LYS A 22 -17.65 -6.06 9.18
N SER A 23 -16.89 -5.36 10.00
CA SER A 23 -17.45 -4.35 10.87
C SER A 23 -17.89 -3.13 10.06
N ASP A 24 -18.51 -2.19 10.75
CA ASP A 24 -18.94 -0.91 10.23
C ASP A 24 -17.76 0.08 10.03
N PHE A 25 -16.53 -0.32 10.36
CA PHE A 25 -15.31 0.49 10.32
C PHE A 25 -15.08 1.24 9.00
N GLN A 26 -15.35 0.61 7.85
CA GLN A 26 -15.09 1.22 6.53
C GLN A 26 -16.31 1.95 5.94
N GLU A 27 -17.40 2.10 6.70
CA GLU A 27 -18.57 2.86 6.24
C GLU A 27 -18.29 4.36 6.26
N ILE A 28 -18.59 5.00 5.13
CA ILE A 28 -18.42 6.45 4.92
C ILE A 28 -19.76 7.18 4.70
N GLY A 29 -20.89 6.48 4.88
CA GLY A 29 -22.23 7.07 4.84
C GLY A 29 -22.81 7.29 3.45
N GLU A 30 -22.28 6.62 2.41
CA GLU A 30 -22.88 6.58 1.07
C GLU A 30 -24.04 5.58 1.01
N ASN A 31 -24.95 5.79 0.04
CA ASN A 31 -26.12 4.93 -0.16
C ASN A 31 -25.75 3.51 -0.64
N GLU A 32 -24.67 3.40 -1.42
CA GLU A 32 -24.16 2.14 -1.97
C GLU A 32 -22.88 1.72 -1.21
N PRO A 33 -22.81 0.50 -0.65
CA PRO A 33 -21.59 0.03 -0.01
C PRO A 33 -20.51 -0.30 -1.05
N GLY A 34 -19.36 0.35 -0.91
CA GLY A 34 -18.16 -0.06 -1.64
C GLY A 34 -17.63 -1.43 -1.20
N ILE A 35 -16.79 -2.06 -2.01
CA ILE A 35 -16.21 -3.39 -1.74
C ILE A 35 -15.58 -3.47 -0.34
N THR A 36 -15.02 -2.37 0.16
CA THR A 36 -14.42 -2.24 1.50
C THR A 36 -15.45 -2.26 2.63
N ALA A 37 -16.63 -1.67 2.43
CA ALA A 37 -17.70 -1.59 3.42
C ALA A 37 -18.72 -2.75 3.32
N GLU A 38 -18.75 -3.49 2.19
CA GLU A 38 -19.69 -4.60 1.99
C GLU A 38 -19.57 -5.69 3.08
N LYS A 39 -20.66 -5.86 3.84
CA LYS A 39 -20.73 -6.77 5.00
C LYS A 39 -21.21 -8.15 4.61
N ASP A 40 -22.03 -8.27 3.58
CA ASP A 40 -22.50 -9.55 3.06
C ASP A 40 -21.33 -10.27 2.35
N PRO A 41 -20.89 -11.43 2.86
CA PRO A 41 -19.81 -12.18 2.23
C PRO A 41 -20.09 -12.61 0.79
N GLU A 42 -21.35 -12.86 0.42
CA GLU A 42 -21.71 -13.28 -0.94
C GLU A 42 -21.68 -12.11 -1.92
N VAL A 43 -22.27 -10.97 -1.55
CA VAL A 43 -22.19 -9.75 -2.37
C VAL A 43 -20.72 -9.34 -2.54
N HIS A 44 -19.93 -9.37 -1.45
CA HIS A 44 -18.50 -9.10 -1.51
C HIS A 44 -17.77 -10.04 -2.49
N ARG A 45 -18.08 -11.34 -2.47
CA ARG A 45 -17.48 -12.31 -3.41
C ARG A 45 -17.82 -11.98 -4.86
N GLN A 46 -19.05 -11.57 -5.15
CA GLN A 46 -19.48 -11.22 -6.50
C GLN A 46 -18.76 -9.96 -7.01
N ILE A 47 -18.63 -8.92 -6.16
CA ILE A 47 -17.87 -7.71 -6.50
C ILE A 47 -16.38 -8.05 -6.68
N ALA A 48 -15.79 -8.81 -5.75
CA ALA A 48 -14.39 -9.22 -5.83
C ALA A 48 -14.11 -10.02 -7.12
N LYS A 49 -15.03 -10.91 -7.53
CA LYS A 49 -14.91 -11.68 -8.78
C LYS A 49 -14.83 -10.78 -10.03
N LYS A 50 -15.49 -9.61 -10.01
CA LYS A 50 -15.37 -8.60 -11.09
C LYS A 50 -14.01 -7.93 -11.08
N LEU A 51 -13.44 -7.63 -9.90
CA LEU A 51 -12.21 -6.84 -9.75
C LEU A 51 -10.91 -7.66 -9.87
N VAL A 52 -10.89 -8.89 -9.36
CA VAL A 52 -9.67 -9.75 -9.35
C VAL A 52 -8.99 -9.87 -10.72
N PRO A 53 -9.69 -9.96 -11.87
CA PRO A 53 -9.04 -9.98 -13.19
C PRO A 53 -8.10 -8.79 -13.48
N ALA A 54 -8.36 -7.60 -12.93
CA ALA A 54 -7.49 -6.43 -13.07
C ALA A 54 -6.10 -6.63 -12.41
N PHE A 55 -5.99 -7.58 -11.49
CA PHE A 55 -4.74 -7.90 -10.77
C PHE A 55 -4.15 -9.24 -11.19
N SER A 56 -4.64 -9.84 -12.29
CA SER A 56 -4.07 -11.05 -12.86
C SER A 56 -2.68 -10.80 -13.44
N THR A 57 -1.82 -11.83 -13.52
CA THR A 57 -0.48 -11.73 -14.14
C THR A 57 -0.55 -11.15 -15.56
N LYS A 58 -1.58 -11.52 -16.34
CA LYS A 58 -1.80 -10.97 -17.69
C LYS A 58 -2.13 -9.47 -17.68
N ALA A 59 -2.95 -9.02 -16.73
CA ALA A 59 -3.27 -7.60 -16.60
C ALA A 59 -2.04 -6.80 -16.13
N LEU A 60 -1.30 -7.32 -15.15
CA LEU A 60 -0.09 -6.68 -14.64
C LEU A 60 0.98 -6.51 -15.71
N ARG A 61 1.22 -7.52 -16.56
CA ARG A 61 2.13 -7.38 -17.72
C ARG A 61 1.73 -6.26 -18.67
N LYS A 62 0.43 -6.02 -18.86
CA LYS A 62 -0.07 -4.90 -19.69
C LYS A 62 0.04 -3.53 -19.01
N GLN A 63 0.09 -3.52 -17.68
CA GLN A 63 0.23 -2.30 -16.87
C GLN A 63 1.70 -1.93 -16.63
N GLU A 64 2.61 -2.89 -16.77
CA GLU A 64 4.04 -2.73 -16.54
C GLU A 64 4.66 -1.60 -17.36
N ASP A 65 4.31 -1.48 -18.65
CA ASP A 65 4.80 -0.40 -19.51
C ASP A 65 4.44 0.99 -18.96
N VAL A 66 3.22 1.14 -18.43
CA VAL A 66 2.74 2.40 -17.84
C VAL A 66 3.46 2.68 -16.53
N ILE A 67 3.67 1.65 -15.71
CA ILE A 67 4.45 1.75 -14.47
C ILE A 67 5.88 2.22 -14.81
N HIS A 68 6.52 1.65 -15.82
CA HIS A 68 7.83 2.10 -16.29
C HIS A 68 7.80 3.56 -16.75
N GLN A 69 6.82 3.98 -17.55
CA GLN A 69 6.71 5.38 -18.01
C GLN A 69 6.71 6.39 -16.85
N HIS A 70 5.91 6.14 -15.80
CA HIS A 70 5.89 7.01 -14.62
C HIS A 70 7.21 7.01 -13.85
N ILE A 71 7.82 5.84 -13.67
CA ILE A 71 9.11 5.70 -12.97
C ILE A 71 10.25 6.35 -13.77
N ASP A 72 10.21 6.27 -15.10
CA ASP A 72 11.22 6.86 -15.98
C ASP A 72 11.12 8.38 -15.98
N GLY A 73 9.89 8.91 -16.02
CA GLY A 73 9.64 10.34 -15.80
C GLY A 73 10.16 10.80 -14.44
N PHE A 74 9.98 10.00 -13.40
CA PHE A 74 10.50 10.27 -12.06
C PHE A 74 12.03 10.27 -12.00
N VAL A 75 12.69 9.23 -12.51
CA VAL A 75 14.15 9.13 -12.58
C VAL A 75 14.73 10.30 -13.38
N ALA A 76 14.12 10.66 -14.52
CA ALA A 76 14.56 11.81 -15.31
C ALA A 76 14.48 13.14 -14.53
N GLN A 77 13.40 13.34 -13.75
CA GLN A 77 13.27 14.52 -12.89
C GLN A 77 14.31 14.52 -11.75
N LEU A 78 14.57 13.36 -11.14
CA LEU A 78 15.60 13.22 -10.11
C LEU A 78 17.01 13.48 -10.66
N ARG A 79 17.33 13.06 -11.89
CA ARG A 79 18.60 13.42 -12.55
C ARG A 79 18.73 14.94 -12.72
N ARG A 80 17.64 15.62 -13.09
CA ARG A 80 17.65 17.06 -13.35
C ARG A 80 17.75 17.92 -12.08
N TYR A 81 17.08 17.51 -11.01
CA TYR A 81 16.90 18.36 -9.82
C TYR A 81 17.52 17.78 -8.54
N GLY A 82 17.83 16.48 -8.50
CA GLY A 82 18.39 15.82 -7.31
C GLY A 82 19.87 16.08 -7.07
N MET A 83 20.56 16.68 -8.06
CA MET A 83 22.01 16.92 -8.01
C MET A 83 22.41 18.21 -7.29
N THR A 84 21.55 19.23 -7.31
CA THR A 84 21.91 20.57 -6.80
C THR A 84 21.56 20.78 -5.33
N ASP A 85 20.48 20.15 -4.85
CA ASP A 85 19.97 20.31 -3.48
C ASP A 85 19.52 18.97 -2.89
N LYS A 86 19.41 18.91 -1.56
CA LYS A 86 18.70 17.81 -0.89
C LYS A 86 17.22 17.82 -1.34
N ILE A 87 16.72 16.68 -1.79
CA ILE A 87 15.32 16.54 -2.18
C ILE A 87 14.50 15.96 -1.03
N GLU A 88 13.29 16.47 -0.84
CA GLU A 88 12.32 15.86 0.05
C GLU A 88 11.74 14.60 -0.62
N MET A 89 12.47 13.48 -0.54
CA MET A 89 12.13 12.22 -1.19
C MET A 89 10.72 11.74 -0.84
N LYS A 90 10.24 12.03 0.38
CA LYS A 90 8.86 11.74 0.79
C LYS A 90 7.84 12.35 -0.19
N GLN A 91 7.93 13.64 -0.48
CA GLN A 91 7.01 14.34 -1.38
C GLN A 91 7.13 13.87 -2.84
N TRP A 92 8.36 13.58 -3.27
CA TRP A 92 8.64 13.04 -4.60
C TRP A 92 8.01 11.65 -4.79
N LEU A 93 8.12 10.76 -3.81
CA LEU A 93 7.44 9.47 -3.81
C LEU A 93 5.93 9.63 -3.75
N ASP A 94 5.42 10.60 -3.00
CA ASP A 94 3.99 10.89 -2.95
C ASP A 94 3.46 11.28 -4.35
N TRP A 95 4.21 12.06 -5.13
CA TRP A 95 3.83 12.36 -6.52
C TRP A 95 3.87 11.14 -7.42
N LEU A 96 4.97 10.37 -7.40
CA LEU A 96 5.15 9.19 -8.27
C LEU A 96 4.04 8.17 -8.05
N ILE A 97 3.85 7.75 -6.80
CA ILE A 97 2.90 6.68 -6.50
C ILE A 97 1.47 7.16 -6.73
N PHE A 98 1.16 8.42 -6.47
CA PHE A 98 -0.17 8.95 -6.76
C PHE A 98 -0.44 9.02 -8.27
N ASP A 99 0.55 9.41 -9.08
CA ASP A 99 0.42 9.42 -10.54
C ASP A 99 0.17 7.99 -11.06
N ILE A 100 0.93 6.99 -10.56
CA ILE A 100 0.70 5.57 -10.89
C ILE A 100 -0.71 5.11 -10.44
N ALA A 101 -1.10 5.42 -9.20
CA ALA A 101 -2.39 5.00 -8.65
C ALA A 101 -3.56 5.63 -9.42
N GLY A 102 -3.44 6.90 -9.80
CA GLY A 102 -4.42 7.60 -10.63
C GLY A 102 -4.57 7.01 -12.02
N ASP A 103 -3.46 6.64 -12.64
CA ASP A 103 -3.46 6.04 -13.98
C ASP A 103 -4.04 4.62 -13.94
N MET A 104 -3.62 3.80 -12.97
CA MET A 104 -4.13 2.45 -12.80
C MET A 104 -5.60 2.41 -12.37
N ALA A 105 -6.06 3.39 -11.58
CA ALA A 105 -7.44 3.46 -11.13
C ALA A 105 -8.39 3.97 -12.23
N TYR A 106 -8.05 5.09 -12.86
CA TYR A 106 -8.99 5.89 -13.68
C TYR A 106 -8.46 6.20 -15.09
N GLY A 107 -7.30 5.68 -15.49
CA GLY A 107 -6.60 6.11 -16.71
C GLY A 107 -6.28 7.61 -16.68
N ARG A 108 -6.01 8.17 -15.49
CA ARG A 108 -5.77 9.59 -15.27
C ARG A 108 -4.30 9.87 -14.99
N GLN A 109 -3.68 10.61 -15.89
CA GLN A 109 -2.36 11.18 -15.68
C GLN A 109 -2.48 12.52 -14.93
N PHE A 110 -2.10 12.54 -13.66
CA PHE A 110 -2.08 13.76 -12.85
C PHE A 110 -0.81 14.61 -13.07
N GLU A 111 0.24 14.01 -13.65
CA GLU A 111 1.51 14.66 -13.98
C GLU A 111 2.16 15.41 -12.80
N GLN A 112 1.96 14.95 -11.56
CA GLN A 112 2.45 15.65 -10.37
C GLN A 112 3.98 15.63 -10.29
N VAL A 113 4.61 14.53 -10.72
CA VAL A 113 6.08 14.43 -10.79
C VAL A 113 6.65 15.46 -11.79
N LYS A 114 6.01 15.60 -12.96
CA LYS A 114 6.44 16.52 -14.02
C LYS A 114 6.21 17.98 -13.65
N THR A 115 5.05 18.28 -13.04
CA THR A 115 4.67 19.65 -12.66
C THR A 115 5.23 20.08 -11.31
N ARG A 116 5.67 19.12 -10.48
CA ARG A 116 6.11 19.31 -9.08
C ARG A 116 5.04 19.99 -8.23
N LYS A 117 3.78 19.65 -8.49
CA LYS A 117 2.60 20.21 -7.81
C LYS A 117 1.67 19.10 -7.40
N SER A 118 1.34 19.09 -6.11
CA SER A 118 0.33 18.17 -5.56
C SER A 118 -1.06 18.56 -6.05
N SER A 119 -1.81 17.56 -6.50
CA SER A 119 -3.23 17.70 -6.80
C SER A 119 -4.03 18.03 -5.53
N THR A 120 -5.24 18.56 -5.72
CA THR A 120 -6.20 18.75 -4.60
C THR A 120 -6.48 17.42 -3.90
N PHE A 121 -6.45 16.31 -4.65
CA PHE A 121 -6.66 14.98 -4.13
C PHE A 121 -5.55 14.58 -3.15
N LEU A 122 -4.28 14.68 -3.58
CA LEU A 122 -3.12 14.35 -2.77
C LEU A 122 -3.00 15.25 -1.53
N SER A 123 -3.19 16.56 -1.69
CA SER A 123 -3.11 17.52 -0.57
C SER A 123 -4.22 17.32 0.48
N THR A 124 -5.35 16.72 0.10
CA THR A 124 -6.44 16.37 1.02
C THR A 124 -6.19 15.03 1.72
N PHE A 125 -5.33 14.17 1.17
CA PHE A 125 -5.13 12.80 1.64
C PHE A 125 -4.63 12.72 3.09
N GLY A 126 -3.68 13.57 3.50
CA GLY A 126 -3.19 13.58 4.88
C GLY A 126 -4.28 13.82 5.94
N LYS A 127 -5.34 14.55 5.57
CA LYS A 127 -6.50 14.81 6.46
C LYS A 127 -7.46 13.62 6.56
N VAL A 128 -7.43 12.70 5.60
CA VAL A 128 -8.26 11.47 5.60
C VAL A 128 -7.93 10.61 6.80
N GLY A 129 -6.64 10.49 7.13
CA GLY A 129 -6.18 9.76 8.30
C GLY A 129 -6.84 10.26 9.58
N LEU A 130 -6.68 11.56 9.84
CA LEU A 130 -7.22 12.21 11.03
C LEU A 130 -8.75 12.14 11.08
N TRP A 131 -9.43 12.38 9.95
CA TRP A 131 -10.89 12.21 9.85
C TRP A 131 -11.30 10.77 10.19
N GLY A 132 -10.61 9.78 9.61
CA GLY A 132 -10.88 8.36 9.82
C GLY A 132 -10.73 7.96 11.28
N THR A 133 -9.61 8.32 11.91
CA THR A 133 -9.38 8.08 13.35
C THR A 133 -10.44 8.76 14.21
N THR A 134 -10.76 10.03 13.93
CA THR A 134 -11.79 10.78 14.66
C THR A 134 -13.16 10.10 14.54
N ASN A 135 -13.54 9.69 13.32
CA ASN A 135 -14.80 8.98 13.09
C ASN A 135 -14.85 7.68 13.92
N GLN A 136 -13.77 6.89 13.95
CA GLN A 136 -13.73 5.67 14.77
C GLN A 136 -13.84 5.95 16.27
N VAL A 137 -13.09 6.93 16.77
CA VAL A 137 -13.13 7.32 18.19
C VAL A 137 -14.54 7.78 18.57
N THR A 138 -15.18 8.61 17.74
CA THR A 138 -16.55 9.09 18.01
C THR A 138 -17.61 7.98 17.95
N ARG A 139 -17.43 6.95 17.10
CA ARG A 139 -18.29 5.75 17.11
C ARG A 139 -18.13 4.94 18.38
N ARG A 140 -16.90 4.84 18.89
CA ARG A 140 -16.59 4.14 20.14
C ARG A 140 -17.13 4.88 21.37
N PHE A 141 -16.99 6.21 21.38
CA PHE A 141 -17.40 7.08 22.48
C PHE A 141 -18.58 7.97 22.06
N ARG A 142 -19.75 7.35 21.83
CA ARG A 142 -20.95 8.02 21.29
C ARG A 142 -21.36 9.26 22.07
N MET A 143 -21.20 9.26 23.39
CA MET A 143 -21.55 10.39 24.27
C MET A 143 -20.63 11.61 24.07
N LEU A 144 -19.38 11.39 23.62
CA LEU A 144 -18.40 12.46 23.39
C LEU A 144 -18.44 13.00 21.96
N ARG A 145 -19.24 12.41 21.07
CA ARG A 145 -19.33 12.77 19.66
C ARG A 145 -19.53 14.28 19.41
N PRO A 146 -20.50 14.99 20.02
CA PRO A 146 -20.69 16.42 19.73
C PRO A 146 -19.46 17.25 20.12
N PHE A 147 -18.81 16.94 21.24
CA PHE A 147 -17.62 17.64 21.71
C PHE A 147 -16.40 17.39 20.81
N ILE A 148 -16.20 16.15 20.38
CA ILE A 148 -15.07 15.81 19.49
C ILE A 148 -15.20 16.56 18.16
N TRP A 149 -16.39 16.56 17.54
CA TRP A 149 -16.58 17.26 16.25
C TRP A 149 -16.47 18.79 16.39
N MET A 150 -16.74 19.36 17.56
CA MET A 150 -16.52 20.78 17.84
C MET A 150 -15.03 21.16 17.90
N LEU A 151 -14.16 20.23 18.30
CA LEU A 151 -12.71 20.45 18.45
C LEU A 151 -11.92 20.22 17.15
N ILE A 152 -12.53 19.59 16.15
CA ILE A 152 -11.86 19.19 14.91
C ILE A 152 -11.96 20.33 13.89
N PRO A 153 -10.85 20.72 13.23
CA PRO A 153 -10.88 21.79 12.23
C PRO A 153 -11.89 21.50 11.10
N PRO A 154 -12.69 22.50 10.66
CA PRO A 154 -13.66 22.31 9.58
C PRO A 154 -13.06 21.73 8.29
N SER A 155 -11.79 22.03 8.01
CA SER A 155 -11.07 21.49 6.85
C SER A 155 -10.91 19.97 6.88
N VAL A 156 -10.88 19.34 8.06
CA VAL A 156 -10.86 17.88 8.24
C VAL A 156 -12.26 17.30 8.04
N VAL A 157 -13.30 17.98 8.55
CA VAL A 157 -14.70 17.57 8.36
C VAL A 157 -15.09 17.55 6.87
N LEU A 158 -14.65 18.56 6.12
CA LEU A 158 -14.92 18.71 4.69
C LEU A 158 -14.06 17.82 3.78
N THR A 159 -13.12 17.05 4.35
CA THR A 159 -12.16 16.20 3.59
C THR A 159 -12.90 15.11 2.82
N VAL A 160 -13.77 14.33 3.48
CA VAL A 160 -14.48 13.21 2.83
C VAL A 160 -15.44 13.70 1.74
N PRO A 161 -16.32 14.69 1.96
CA PRO A 161 -17.18 15.22 0.90
C PRO A 161 -16.38 15.74 -0.31
N THR A 162 -15.23 16.38 -0.07
CA THR A 162 -14.36 16.88 -1.15
C THR A 162 -13.80 15.72 -1.97
N LEU A 163 -13.28 14.67 -1.33
CA LEU A 163 -12.74 13.50 -2.03
C LEU A 163 -13.81 12.74 -2.79
N LEU A 164 -15.00 12.53 -2.20
CA LEU A 164 -16.11 11.90 -2.89
C LEU A 164 -16.54 12.70 -4.13
N ARG A 165 -16.55 14.03 -4.04
CA ARG A 165 -16.83 14.90 -5.19
C ARG A 165 -15.76 14.75 -6.28
N LEU A 166 -14.47 14.74 -5.92
CA LEU A 166 -13.37 14.57 -6.87
C LEU A 166 -13.39 13.18 -7.52
N ASN A 167 -13.61 12.12 -6.73
CA ASN A 167 -13.78 10.76 -7.26
C ASN A 167 -14.95 10.68 -8.23
N ARG A 168 -16.11 11.26 -7.88
CA ARG A 168 -17.28 11.29 -8.76
C ARG A 168 -16.98 11.99 -10.08
N GLN A 169 -16.22 13.08 -10.07
CA GLN A 169 -15.79 13.76 -11.30
C GLN A 169 -14.91 12.87 -12.17
N GLU A 170 -13.92 12.18 -11.59
CA GLU A 170 -13.04 11.27 -12.34
C GLU A 170 -13.79 10.05 -12.87
N ILE A 171 -14.72 9.47 -12.10
CA ILE A 171 -15.55 8.36 -12.55
C ILE A 171 -16.46 8.77 -13.70
N ARG A 172 -17.15 9.92 -13.60
CA ARG A 172 -17.96 10.45 -14.71
C ARG A 172 -17.12 10.67 -15.96
N ARG A 173 -15.96 11.32 -15.82
CA ARG A 173 -15.02 11.51 -16.93
C ARG A 173 -14.66 10.16 -17.55
N ARG A 174 -14.24 9.19 -16.74
CA ARG A 174 -13.83 7.87 -17.22
C ARG A 174 -14.95 7.07 -17.88
N MET A 175 -16.19 7.19 -17.40
CA MET A 175 -17.36 6.57 -18.03
C MET A 175 -17.71 7.24 -19.36
N SER A 176 -17.56 8.57 -19.47
CA SER A 176 -17.80 9.29 -20.73
C SER A 176 -16.75 9.03 -21.81
N GLN A 177 -15.51 8.71 -21.43
CA GLN A 177 -14.38 8.49 -22.34
C GLN A 177 -14.05 7.01 -22.54
N ARG A 178 -15.08 6.16 -22.66
CA ARG A 178 -14.94 4.71 -22.66
C ARG A 178 -14.05 4.16 -23.78
N GLU A 179 -14.03 4.81 -24.93
CA GLU A 179 -13.27 4.35 -26.12
C GLU A 179 -11.85 4.92 -26.17
N GLU A 180 -11.53 5.93 -25.35
CA GLU A 180 -10.25 6.66 -25.37
C GLU A 180 -9.23 6.10 -24.36
N ILE A 181 -9.20 4.79 -24.15
CA ILE A 181 -8.33 4.18 -23.14
C ILE A 181 -6.97 3.82 -23.76
N LYS A 182 -5.90 4.41 -23.23
CA LYS A 182 -4.52 4.13 -23.68
C LYS A 182 -3.99 2.79 -23.16
N HIS A 183 -4.47 2.33 -22.00
CA HIS A 183 -4.07 1.07 -21.38
C HIS A 183 -5.16 0.58 -20.39
N PRO A 184 -5.11 -0.68 -19.92
CA PRO A 184 -6.08 -1.18 -18.95
C PRO A 184 -6.01 -0.46 -17.60
N ASP A 185 -7.17 -0.07 -17.05
CA ASP A 185 -7.35 0.45 -15.70
C ASP A 185 -8.35 -0.41 -14.89
N TYR A 186 -8.53 -0.09 -13.61
CA TYR A 186 -9.39 -0.85 -12.69
C TYR A 186 -10.88 -0.56 -12.88
N VAL A 187 -11.26 0.66 -13.28
CA VAL A 187 -12.65 1.02 -13.56
C VAL A 187 -13.20 0.22 -14.73
N GLU A 188 -12.37 -0.11 -15.73
CA GLU A 188 -12.75 -0.97 -16.85
C GLU A 188 -13.34 -2.33 -16.42
N GLN A 189 -12.93 -2.87 -15.27
CA GLN A 189 -13.49 -4.13 -14.75
C GLN A 189 -14.87 -3.97 -14.10
N LEU A 190 -15.24 -2.74 -13.72
CA LEU A 190 -16.52 -2.41 -13.13
C LEU A 190 -17.59 -2.15 -14.21
N LEU A 191 -17.19 -1.72 -15.40
CA LEU A 191 -18.08 -1.46 -16.51
C LEU A 191 -18.62 -2.75 -17.14
N ALA A 192 -19.76 -2.66 -17.82
CA ALA A 192 -20.37 -3.80 -18.47
C ALA A 192 -19.54 -4.21 -19.70
N LYS A 193 -19.55 -5.50 -20.05
CA LYS A 193 -18.90 -6.02 -21.27
C LYS A 193 -19.97 -6.54 -22.22
N ASP A 194 -19.60 -6.71 -23.49
CA ASP A 194 -20.40 -7.42 -24.50
C ASP A 194 -21.79 -6.82 -24.74
N GLY A 195 -21.88 -5.49 -24.83
CA GLY A 195 -23.12 -4.77 -25.19
C GLY A 195 -24.18 -4.71 -24.08
N LYS A 196 -23.87 -5.13 -22.86
CA LYS A 196 -24.75 -4.96 -21.69
C LYS A 196 -24.75 -3.51 -21.20
N ALA A 197 -25.85 -3.09 -20.59
CA ALA A 197 -25.96 -1.78 -19.95
C ALA A 197 -24.96 -1.67 -18.79
N ASP A 198 -24.30 -0.51 -18.69
CA ASP A 198 -23.37 -0.22 -17.60
C ASP A 198 -24.09 -0.16 -16.25
N PRO A 199 -23.41 -0.51 -15.15
CA PRO A 199 -23.93 -0.25 -13.81
C PRO A 199 -24.18 1.23 -13.57
N THR A 200 -24.95 1.54 -12.52
CA THR A 200 -25.18 2.93 -12.12
C THR A 200 -23.87 3.62 -11.74
N GLU A 201 -23.78 4.92 -12.00
CA GLU A 201 -22.62 5.74 -11.63
C GLU A 201 -22.32 5.60 -10.13
N ASP A 202 -23.35 5.64 -9.27
CA ASP A 202 -23.19 5.53 -7.82
C ASP A 202 -22.62 4.16 -7.41
N TRP A 203 -23.00 3.09 -8.09
CA TRP A 203 -22.42 1.77 -7.83
C TRP A 203 -20.94 1.73 -8.24
N VAL A 204 -20.58 2.24 -9.42
CA VAL A 204 -19.18 2.30 -9.88
C VAL A 204 -18.34 3.17 -8.93
N LEU A 205 -18.86 4.33 -8.54
CA LEU A 205 -18.23 5.24 -7.60
C LEU A 205 -17.95 4.56 -6.25
N ALA A 206 -18.96 3.89 -5.68
CA ALA A 206 -18.82 3.17 -4.42
C ALA A 206 -17.70 2.12 -4.48
N GLN A 207 -17.58 1.38 -5.58
CA GLN A 207 -16.51 0.40 -5.75
C GLN A 207 -15.13 1.05 -5.99
N ALA A 208 -15.09 2.17 -6.72
CA ALA A 208 -13.85 2.80 -7.15
C ALA A 208 -13.23 3.78 -6.12
N ASN A 209 -14.01 4.19 -5.11
CA ASN A 209 -13.56 5.08 -4.03
C ASN A 209 -12.29 4.56 -3.29
N VAL A 210 -12.08 3.25 -3.28
CA VAL A 210 -10.92 2.63 -2.64
C VAL A 210 -9.65 2.67 -3.50
N PHE A 211 -9.75 2.76 -4.84
CA PHE A 211 -8.61 2.45 -5.72
C PHE A 211 -7.40 3.35 -5.49
N ILE A 212 -7.59 4.68 -5.49
CA ILE A 212 -6.48 5.60 -5.21
C ILE A 212 -5.94 5.39 -3.80
N VAL A 213 -6.81 5.31 -2.78
CA VAL A 213 -6.39 5.17 -1.38
C VAL A 213 -5.55 3.90 -1.17
N ALA A 214 -6.01 2.77 -1.70
CA ALA A 214 -5.34 1.48 -1.55
C ALA A 214 -4.09 1.33 -2.42
N GLY A 215 -4.03 2.00 -3.57
CA GLY A 215 -2.84 2.03 -4.41
C GLY A 215 -1.75 2.99 -3.90
N PHE A 216 -2.16 4.09 -3.25
CA PHE A 216 -1.27 5.17 -2.86
C PHE A 216 -0.57 4.95 -1.51
N ASP A 217 -1.33 4.85 -0.42
CA ASP A 217 -0.76 4.87 0.93
C ASP A 217 0.16 3.66 1.20
N PRO A 218 -0.24 2.41 0.94
CA PRO A 218 0.61 1.26 1.24
C PRO A 218 1.93 1.27 0.44
N MET A 219 1.89 1.72 -0.81
CA MET A 219 3.05 1.74 -1.70
C MET A 219 4.02 2.86 -1.36
N THR A 220 3.53 4.07 -1.08
CA THR A 220 4.41 5.16 -0.61
C THR A 220 5.10 4.81 0.69
N ASN A 221 4.38 4.16 1.61
CA ASN A 221 4.91 3.66 2.87
C ASN A 221 5.99 2.58 2.69
N LEU A 222 5.77 1.63 1.77
CA LEU A 222 6.76 0.62 1.41
C LEU A 222 8.04 1.25 0.86
N ILE A 223 7.95 2.08 -0.18
CA ILE A 223 9.16 2.64 -0.81
C ILE A 223 9.89 3.58 0.14
N SER A 224 9.18 4.40 0.91
CA SER A 224 9.80 5.33 1.85
C SER A 224 10.53 4.60 2.98
N SER A 225 9.92 3.55 3.56
CA SER A 225 10.57 2.75 4.61
C SER A 225 11.77 1.98 4.08
N ALA A 226 11.65 1.36 2.90
CA ALA A 226 12.75 0.67 2.25
C ALA A 226 13.94 1.60 2.00
N LEU A 227 13.71 2.80 1.44
CA LEU A 227 14.76 3.79 1.24
C LEU A 227 15.35 4.28 2.57
N TYR A 228 14.54 4.58 3.58
CA TYR A 228 15.07 5.00 4.88
C TYR A 228 16.01 3.96 5.47
N TYR A 229 15.58 2.70 5.57
CA TYR A 229 16.37 1.66 6.21
C TYR A 229 17.59 1.22 5.40
N LEU A 230 17.50 1.21 4.08
CA LEU A 230 18.68 1.01 3.23
C LEU A 230 19.67 2.15 3.42
N LEU A 231 19.25 3.41 3.27
CA LEU A 231 20.17 4.55 3.34
C LEU A 231 20.72 4.82 4.74
N ALA A 232 20.05 4.32 5.79
CA ALA A 232 20.55 4.33 7.14
C ALA A 232 21.68 3.31 7.39
N ASP A 233 21.83 2.28 6.54
CA ASP A 233 22.80 1.20 6.68
C ASP A 233 23.59 0.98 5.38
N LYS A 234 24.84 1.42 5.37
CA LYS A 234 25.70 1.41 4.17
C LYS A 234 25.94 0.00 3.63
N ASP A 235 26.01 -1.00 4.50
CA ASP A 235 26.27 -2.38 4.08
C ASP A 235 25.03 -2.95 3.38
N LYS A 236 23.85 -2.76 3.97
CA LYS A 236 22.57 -3.21 3.38
C LYS A 236 22.27 -2.49 2.07
N TYR A 237 22.53 -1.18 2.00
CA TYR A 237 22.44 -0.41 0.77
C TYR A 237 23.40 -0.93 -0.30
N GLY A 238 24.65 -1.20 0.09
CA GLY A 238 25.68 -1.76 -0.79
C GLY A 238 25.27 -3.10 -1.39
N HIS A 239 24.73 -4.01 -0.58
CA HIS A 239 24.23 -5.31 -1.05
C HIS A 239 23.08 -5.18 -2.04
N ALA A 240 22.06 -4.37 -1.73
CA ALA A 240 20.92 -4.15 -2.63
C ALA A 240 21.38 -3.52 -3.95
N ARG A 241 22.20 -2.46 -3.89
CA ARG A 241 22.75 -1.79 -5.06
C ARG A 241 23.58 -2.74 -5.93
N LYS A 242 24.46 -3.55 -5.31
CA LYS A 242 25.29 -4.52 -6.02
C LYS A 242 24.44 -5.57 -6.72
N GLU A 243 23.45 -6.14 -6.03
CA GLU A 243 22.55 -7.15 -6.62
C GLU A 243 21.92 -6.62 -7.92
N ILE A 244 21.37 -5.40 -7.89
CA ILE A 244 20.74 -4.77 -9.07
C ILE A 244 21.75 -4.45 -10.18
N ARG A 245 22.89 -3.85 -9.85
CA ARG A 245 23.85 -3.37 -10.88
C ARG A 245 24.67 -4.48 -11.52
N ASP A 246 24.84 -5.61 -10.83
CA ASP A 246 25.49 -6.79 -11.42
C ASP A 246 24.55 -7.53 -12.39
N GLU A 247 23.24 -7.51 -12.14
CA GLU A 247 22.25 -8.19 -12.99
C GLU A 247 21.91 -7.41 -14.27
N PHE A 248 21.88 -6.08 -14.20
CA PHE A 248 21.42 -5.23 -15.29
C PHE A 248 22.51 -4.30 -15.80
N SER A 249 22.97 -4.53 -17.04
CA SER A 249 23.87 -3.63 -17.76
C SER A 249 23.17 -2.38 -18.28
N GLU A 250 21.91 -2.49 -18.70
CA GLU A 250 21.13 -1.38 -19.24
C GLU A 250 19.88 -1.09 -18.41
N TYR A 251 19.50 0.19 -18.36
CA TYR A 251 18.32 0.64 -17.61
C TYR A 251 17.02 0.00 -18.09
N ASN A 252 16.92 -0.18 -19.42
CA ASN A 252 15.73 -0.68 -20.08
C ASN A 252 15.58 -2.20 -19.95
N ASP A 253 16.62 -2.91 -19.50
CA ASP A 253 16.57 -4.35 -19.24
C ASP A 253 15.88 -4.70 -17.91
N ILE A 254 15.63 -3.70 -17.06
CA ILE A 254 14.98 -3.86 -15.75
C ILE A 254 13.49 -4.14 -15.97
N THR A 255 13.12 -5.42 -16.00
CA THR A 255 11.73 -5.87 -16.13
C THR A 255 11.22 -6.56 -14.88
N GLY A 256 9.92 -6.50 -14.65
CA GLY A 256 9.23 -7.14 -13.54
C GLY A 256 9.45 -8.65 -13.48
N GLU A 257 9.64 -9.31 -14.62
CA GLU A 257 9.97 -10.74 -14.71
C GLU A 257 11.37 -11.05 -14.18
N ARG A 258 12.40 -10.34 -14.67
CA ARG A 258 13.79 -10.53 -14.20
C ARG A 258 13.93 -10.20 -12.72
N LEU A 259 13.19 -9.20 -12.23
CA LEU A 259 13.22 -8.81 -10.83
C LEU A 259 12.65 -9.87 -9.86
N GLN A 260 11.88 -10.88 -10.33
CA GLN A 260 11.32 -11.92 -9.45
C GLN A 260 12.38 -12.85 -8.87
N THR A 261 13.53 -12.97 -9.52
CA THR A 261 14.62 -13.85 -9.09
C THR A 261 15.52 -13.19 -8.06
N MET A 262 15.46 -11.87 -7.91
CA MET A 262 16.34 -11.07 -7.03
C MET A 262 15.95 -11.23 -5.56
N LYS A 263 16.73 -12.06 -4.86
CA LYS A 263 16.38 -12.53 -3.51
C LYS A 263 16.63 -11.46 -2.46
N TYR A 264 17.67 -10.66 -2.59
CA TYR A 264 17.97 -9.61 -1.63
C TYR A 264 17.03 -8.42 -1.78
N LEU A 265 16.69 -8.00 -3.00
CA LEU A 265 15.64 -7.02 -3.26
C LEU A 265 14.29 -7.46 -2.66
N GLN A 266 13.90 -8.72 -2.88
CA GLN A 266 12.68 -9.26 -2.30
C GLN A 266 12.71 -9.24 -0.77
N ALA A 267 13.84 -9.64 -0.17
CA ALA A 267 14.05 -9.61 1.26
C ALA A 267 13.97 -8.20 1.86
N VAL A 268 14.49 -7.19 1.15
CA VAL A 268 14.35 -5.77 1.53
C VAL A 268 12.89 -5.34 1.52
N ILE A 269 12.11 -5.73 0.50
CA ILE A 269 10.68 -5.41 0.42
C ILE A 269 9.91 -6.08 1.56
N ASP A 270 10.12 -7.37 1.80
CA ASP A 270 9.42 -8.10 2.84
C ASP A 270 9.78 -7.57 4.24
N GLU A 271 11.05 -7.25 4.49
CA GLU A 271 11.45 -6.64 5.76
C GLU A 271 10.89 -5.23 5.93
N SER A 272 10.80 -4.45 4.85
CA SER A 272 10.18 -3.12 4.88
C SER A 272 8.69 -3.19 5.21
N LEU A 273 7.97 -4.14 4.62
CA LEU A 273 6.56 -4.41 4.95
C LEU A 273 6.38 -4.95 6.38
N ARG A 274 7.37 -5.67 6.92
CA ARG A 274 7.32 -6.18 8.30
C ARG A 274 7.48 -5.04 9.29
N ILE A 275 8.54 -4.24 9.14
CA ILE A 275 8.87 -3.16 10.08
C ILE A 275 7.94 -1.94 9.91
N HIS A 276 7.56 -1.59 8.69
CA HIS A 276 6.53 -0.60 8.42
C HIS A 276 5.22 -1.30 8.05
N THR A 277 4.55 -1.83 9.07
CA THR A 277 3.35 -2.65 8.89
C THR A 277 2.16 -1.81 8.39
N ASN A 278 1.84 -1.94 7.11
CA ASN A 278 0.59 -1.40 6.55
C ASN A 278 -0.63 -2.05 7.21
N ALA A 279 -1.72 -1.29 7.39
CA ALA A 279 -2.90 -1.72 8.14
C ALA A 279 -2.58 -2.28 9.55
N ALA A 280 -1.65 -1.63 10.25
CA ALA A 280 -1.06 -2.01 11.55
C ALA A 280 -2.02 -2.61 12.58
N PHE A 281 -3.23 -2.07 12.68
CA PHE A 281 -4.23 -2.45 13.67
C PHE A 281 -5.13 -3.62 13.25
N GLY A 282 -4.97 -4.16 12.03
CA GLY A 282 -5.81 -5.20 11.43
C GLY A 282 -7.26 -4.78 11.20
N LEU A 283 -7.88 -5.22 10.10
CA LEU A 283 -9.24 -4.74 9.77
C LEU A 283 -10.32 -5.44 10.62
N PRO A 284 -11.12 -4.71 11.42
CA PRO A 284 -12.07 -5.35 12.33
C PRO A 284 -13.17 -6.14 11.65
N ARG A 285 -13.52 -7.26 12.30
CA ARG A 285 -14.52 -8.23 11.89
C ARG A 285 -15.52 -8.51 13.00
N VAL A 286 -16.74 -8.86 12.64
CA VAL A 286 -17.79 -9.28 13.59
C VAL A 286 -17.81 -10.80 13.67
N SER A 287 -17.67 -11.31 14.89
CA SER A 287 -17.72 -12.74 15.18
C SER A 287 -19.13 -13.30 14.94
N PRO A 288 -19.26 -14.49 14.32
CA PRO A 288 -20.50 -15.25 14.28
C PRO A 288 -20.70 -16.16 15.51
N GLY A 289 -19.83 -16.10 16.53
CA GLY A 289 -19.81 -17.07 17.63
C GLY A 289 -18.80 -18.19 17.37
N TYR A 290 -17.50 -17.92 17.55
CA TYR A 290 -16.45 -18.87 17.14
C TYR A 290 -15.20 -18.79 18.02
N GLU A 291 -14.44 -19.88 18.06
CA GLU A 291 -13.19 -19.95 18.81
C GLU A 291 -12.03 -19.25 18.08
N VAL A 292 -11.37 -18.31 18.76
CA VAL A 292 -10.18 -17.63 18.29
C VAL A 292 -9.07 -17.89 19.29
N ASP A 293 -8.01 -18.58 18.86
CA ASP A 293 -6.82 -18.85 19.70
C ASP A 293 -7.15 -19.57 21.02
N GLY A 294 -8.09 -20.52 20.99
CA GLY A 294 -8.55 -21.26 22.19
C GLY A 294 -9.65 -20.56 22.99
N HIS A 295 -10.10 -19.38 22.57
CA HIS A 295 -11.12 -18.60 23.28
C HIS A 295 -12.39 -18.44 22.45
N TYR A 296 -13.54 -18.86 23.00
CA TYR A 296 -14.83 -18.61 22.35
C TYR A 296 -15.17 -17.12 22.34
N VAL A 297 -15.46 -16.58 21.15
CA VAL A 297 -15.86 -15.19 20.93
C VAL A 297 -17.34 -15.17 20.53
N PRO A 298 -18.24 -14.64 21.39
CA PRO A 298 -19.68 -14.62 21.11
C PRO A 298 -20.08 -13.92 19.81
N PRO A 299 -21.25 -14.25 19.24
CA PRO A 299 -21.79 -13.55 18.08
C PRO A 299 -21.94 -12.05 18.33
N GLY A 300 -21.65 -11.22 17.32
CA GLY A 300 -21.80 -9.76 17.39
C GLY A 300 -20.61 -9.03 18.01
N VAL A 301 -19.65 -9.74 18.60
CA VAL A 301 -18.41 -9.14 19.13
C VAL A 301 -17.47 -8.78 17.98
N THR A 302 -17.00 -7.53 17.97
CA THR A 302 -15.96 -7.09 17.03
C THR A 302 -14.59 -7.56 17.51
N VAL A 303 -13.87 -8.25 16.63
CA VAL A 303 -12.50 -8.70 16.83
C VAL A 303 -11.60 -8.22 15.70
N GLN A 304 -10.33 -8.02 16.02
CA GLN A 304 -9.28 -7.71 15.06
C GLN A 304 -7.95 -8.19 15.61
N THR A 305 -6.97 -8.30 14.72
CA THR A 305 -5.59 -8.57 15.10
C THR A 305 -4.75 -7.31 15.11
N CYS A 306 -3.71 -7.21 15.94
CA CYS A 306 -2.73 -6.13 15.81
C CYS A 306 -1.53 -6.65 15.02
N PHE A 307 -1.51 -6.43 13.70
CA PHE A 307 -0.41 -6.86 12.84
C PHE A 307 0.92 -6.22 13.26
N PHE A 308 0.90 -4.95 13.69
CA PHE A 308 2.09 -4.28 14.20
C PHE A 308 2.67 -5.00 15.43
N ALA A 309 1.82 -5.40 16.38
CA ALA A 309 2.28 -6.11 17.57
C ALA A 309 2.85 -7.49 17.22
N THR A 310 2.31 -8.19 16.22
CA THR A 310 2.84 -9.51 15.82
C THR A 310 4.14 -9.38 15.05
N THR A 311 4.29 -8.37 14.19
CA THR A 311 5.52 -8.13 13.43
C THR A 311 6.66 -7.57 14.28
N HIS A 312 6.38 -6.89 15.39
CA HIS A 312 7.37 -6.26 16.29
C HIS A 312 7.58 -7.02 17.61
N SER A 313 7.13 -8.27 17.70
CA SER A 313 7.30 -9.08 18.90
C SER A 313 8.46 -10.06 18.78
N GLU A 314 9.36 -10.04 19.77
CA GLU A 314 10.44 -11.03 19.96
C GLU A 314 9.92 -12.47 20.13
N ARG A 315 8.61 -12.66 20.32
CA ARG A 315 7.98 -13.99 20.29
C ARG A 315 8.00 -14.61 18.88
N TYR A 316 8.01 -13.79 17.83
CA TYR A 316 7.87 -14.24 16.45
C TYR A 316 9.05 -13.85 15.56
N PHE A 317 9.66 -12.70 15.81
CA PHE A 317 10.80 -12.21 15.06
C PHE A 317 11.91 -11.85 16.03
N LYS A 318 13.08 -12.45 15.87
CA LYS A 318 14.25 -12.05 16.66
C LYS A 318 14.77 -10.69 16.20
N ASP A 319 15.16 -9.84 17.15
CA ASP A 319 15.56 -8.46 16.90
C ASP A 319 14.45 -7.72 16.12
N ALA A 320 13.21 -7.86 16.59
CA ALA A 320 11.97 -7.54 15.87
C ALA A 320 11.86 -6.07 15.47
N ARG A 321 12.50 -5.17 16.20
CA ARG A 321 12.45 -3.73 15.91
C ARG A 321 13.59 -3.24 15.00
N SER A 322 14.48 -4.14 14.60
CA SER A 322 15.62 -3.82 13.75
C SER A 322 15.42 -4.35 12.33
N PHE A 323 15.94 -3.61 11.36
CA PHE A 323 15.80 -3.94 9.94
C PHE A 323 16.86 -4.97 9.52
N HIS A 324 16.41 -6.20 9.25
CA HIS A 324 17.25 -7.33 8.87
C HIS A 324 16.69 -8.09 7.65
N PRO A 325 16.99 -7.67 6.42
CA PRO A 325 16.60 -8.41 5.20
C PRO A 325 17.08 -9.86 5.22
N GLU A 326 18.21 -10.14 5.87
CA GLU A 326 18.84 -11.45 5.92
C GLU A 326 17.90 -12.53 6.48
N ARG A 327 16.91 -12.13 7.31
CA ARG A 327 15.91 -13.03 7.88
C ARG A 327 15.00 -13.68 6.85
N TRP A 328 14.91 -13.15 5.63
CA TRP A 328 14.03 -13.64 4.56
C TRP A 328 14.74 -14.54 3.55
N LEU A 329 16.07 -14.54 3.56
CA LEU A 329 16.88 -15.23 2.57
C LEU A 329 16.86 -16.76 2.78
N PRO A 330 16.97 -17.56 1.71
CA PRO A 330 17.15 -19.00 1.83
C PRO A 330 18.57 -19.34 2.32
N SER A 331 18.75 -20.50 2.96
CA SER A 331 20.04 -20.95 3.49
C SER A 331 21.16 -21.08 2.46
N SER A 332 20.81 -21.18 1.17
CA SER A 332 21.75 -21.20 0.04
C SER A 332 22.28 -19.82 -0.35
N HIS A 333 21.71 -18.72 0.17
CA HIS A 333 22.12 -17.37 -0.20
C HIS A 333 23.34 -16.92 0.61
N PRO A 334 24.35 -16.25 0.02
CA PRO A 334 25.57 -15.86 0.74
C PRO A 334 25.35 -14.94 1.94
N LEU A 335 24.30 -14.10 1.89
CA LEU A 335 23.91 -13.19 2.97
C LEU A 335 22.92 -13.80 3.96
N TYR A 336 22.62 -15.10 3.87
CA TYR A 336 21.75 -15.77 4.83
C TYR A 336 22.33 -15.72 6.25
N ASN A 337 21.46 -15.53 7.24
CA ASN A 337 21.86 -15.54 8.63
C ASN A 337 20.98 -16.49 9.46
N ALA A 338 21.58 -17.60 9.91
CA ALA A 338 20.92 -18.63 10.72
C ALA A 338 20.36 -18.10 12.05
N ARG A 339 20.80 -16.93 12.52
CA ARG A 339 20.26 -16.25 13.71
C ARG A 339 18.73 -16.10 13.65
N TYR A 340 18.17 -15.94 12.46
CA TYR A 340 16.75 -15.68 12.23
C TYR A 340 15.97 -16.90 11.73
N GLU A 341 16.59 -18.08 11.69
CA GLU A 341 15.94 -19.31 11.20
C GLU A 341 14.70 -19.70 12.00
N SER A 342 14.70 -19.38 13.30
CA SER A 342 13.59 -19.68 14.21
C SER A 342 12.42 -18.69 14.16
N ASP A 343 12.48 -17.67 13.29
CA ASP A 343 11.39 -16.69 13.16
C ASP A 343 10.09 -17.35 12.68
N ASP A 344 8.98 -17.06 13.36
CA ASP A 344 7.65 -17.52 12.96
C ASP A 344 7.06 -16.56 11.92
N ARG A 345 7.47 -16.75 10.66
CA ARG A 345 7.02 -15.93 9.52
C ARG A 345 5.51 -15.95 9.28
N ARG A 346 4.74 -16.85 9.92
CA ARG A 346 3.26 -16.82 9.87
C ARG A 346 2.69 -15.57 10.54
N ALA A 347 3.46 -14.90 11.40
CA ALA A 347 3.11 -13.61 12.00
C ALA A 347 3.16 -12.44 10.99
N PHE A 348 3.68 -12.66 9.79
CA PHE A 348 3.78 -11.67 8.72
C PHE A 348 2.75 -11.95 7.62
N THR A 349 1.68 -11.15 7.61
CA THR A 349 0.60 -11.23 6.60
C THR A 349 0.30 -9.83 6.04
N PRO A 350 1.25 -9.18 5.35
CA PRO A 350 1.17 -7.76 4.97
C PRO A 350 0.00 -7.46 4.01
N PHE A 351 -0.46 -8.47 3.28
CA PHE A 351 -1.58 -8.39 2.33
C PHE A 351 -2.87 -9.04 2.86
N SER A 352 -2.94 -9.33 4.17
CA SER A 352 -4.01 -10.14 4.77
C SER A 352 -4.11 -11.52 4.09
N GLN A 353 -5.21 -12.25 4.33
CA GLN A 353 -5.42 -13.60 3.81
C GLN A 353 -6.91 -13.94 3.68
N GLY A 354 -7.18 -15.09 3.04
CA GLY A 354 -8.53 -15.61 2.87
C GLY A 354 -9.38 -14.84 1.85
N PRO A 355 -10.72 -14.90 1.93
CA PRO A 355 -11.62 -14.36 0.91
C PRO A 355 -11.55 -12.83 0.76
N ARG A 356 -10.89 -12.15 1.71
CA ARG A 356 -10.72 -10.70 1.76
C ARG A 356 -9.25 -10.29 1.80
N GLY A 357 -8.35 -11.18 1.37
CA GLY A 357 -6.95 -10.85 1.13
C GLY A 357 -6.84 -9.76 0.06
N CYS A 358 -5.75 -8.99 0.09
CA CYS A 358 -5.54 -7.90 -0.85
C CYS A 358 -5.44 -8.46 -2.29
N PRO A 359 -6.31 -8.04 -3.22
CA PRO A 359 -6.21 -8.46 -4.61
C PRO A 359 -4.96 -7.87 -5.29
N GLY A 360 -4.47 -6.72 -4.81
CA GLY A 360 -3.30 -6.03 -5.33
C GLY A 360 -1.95 -6.58 -4.88
N LEU A 361 -1.88 -7.76 -4.23
CA LEU A 361 -0.62 -8.33 -3.72
C LEU A 361 0.47 -8.39 -4.79
N GLN A 362 0.14 -8.94 -5.97
CA GLN A 362 1.11 -9.09 -7.05
C GLN A 362 1.49 -7.73 -7.66
N ALA A 363 0.53 -6.80 -7.74
CA ALA A 363 0.78 -5.44 -8.21
C ALA A 363 1.75 -4.68 -7.27
N GLY A 364 1.54 -4.83 -5.95
CA GLY A 364 2.37 -4.17 -4.94
C GLY A 364 3.83 -4.66 -4.98
N TYR A 365 4.04 -5.97 -5.09
CA TYR A 365 5.40 -6.51 -5.26
C TYR A 365 6.04 -6.10 -6.59
N LEU A 366 5.29 -6.11 -7.69
CA LEU A 366 5.77 -5.67 -9.00
C LEU A 366 6.26 -4.22 -8.96
N GLN A 367 5.39 -3.30 -8.52
CA GLN A 367 5.72 -1.88 -8.40
C GLN A 367 6.88 -1.66 -7.42
N GLY A 368 6.85 -2.33 -6.26
CA GLY A 368 7.90 -2.26 -5.24
C GLY A 368 9.28 -2.60 -5.81
N ARG A 369 9.37 -3.72 -6.53
CA ARG A 369 10.61 -4.18 -7.16
C ARG A 369 11.09 -3.21 -8.24
N ILE A 370 10.22 -2.80 -9.17
CA ILE A 370 10.63 -1.93 -10.28
C ILE A 370 11.11 -0.57 -9.76
N ILE A 371 10.38 0.05 -8.83
CA ILE A 371 10.73 1.36 -8.29
C ILE A 371 12.08 1.30 -7.58
N LEU A 372 12.26 0.35 -6.64
CA LEU A 372 13.52 0.22 -5.91
C LEU A 372 14.68 -0.14 -6.84
N ALA A 373 14.50 -1.08 -7.76
CA ALA A 373 15.55 -1.47 -8.70
C ALA A 373 15.99 -0.29 -9.58
N LYS A 374 15.04 0.43 -10.20
CA LYS A 374 15.37 1.57 -11.07
C LYS A 374 16.05 2.71 -10.30
N LEU A 375 15.70 2.93 -9.03
CA LEU A 375 16.39 3.92 -8.18
C LEU A 375 17.81 3.48 -7.80
N LEU A 376 17.97 2.23 -7.33
CA LEU A 376 19.27 1.68 -6.92
C LEU A 376 20.24 1.52 -8.09
N TRP A 377 19.72 1.21 -9.27
CA TRP A 377 20.49 1.16 -10.51
C TRP A 377 20.96 2.55 -10.93
N SER A 378 20.04 3.53 -10.93
CA SER A 378 20.29 4.86 -11.49
C SER A 378 21.13 5.78 -10.61
N PHE A 379 21.10 5.57 -9.28
CA PHE A 379 21.62 6.57 -8.34
C PHE A 379 22.43 5.99 -7.18
N ASP A 380 23.46 6.74 -6.81
CA ASP A 380 24.10 6.70 -5.50
C ASP A 380 23.40 7.72 -4.60
N MET A 381 22.71 7.22 -3.57
CA MET A 381 21.82 8.02 -2.72
C MET A 381 22.37 8.11 -1.29
N GLU A 382 22.14 9.25 -0.64
CA GLU A 382 22.56 9.51 0.74
C GLU A 382 21.39 10.12 1.54
N LEU A 383 21.09 9.53 2.71
CA LEU A 383 20.12 10.10 3.64
C LEU A 383 20.76 11.26 4.42
N THR A 384 20.34 12.49 4.14
CA THR A 384 21.00 13.71 4.64
C THR A 384 20.54 14.13 6.04
N ASN A 385 19.40 13.62 6.51
CA ASN A 385 18.85 13.91 7.82
C ASN A 385 18.74 12.66 8.70
N LYS A 386 19.66 11.70 8.52
CA LYS A 386 19.68 10.43 9.27
C LYS A 386 19.61 10.62 10.78
N ASP A 387 20.38 11.56 11.32
CA ASP A 387 20.46 11.79 12.78
C ASP A 387 19.24 12.56 13.33
N ALA A 388 18.40 13.10 12.45
CA ALA A 388 17.20 13.85 12.82
C ALA A 388 15.91 13.02 12.69
N ILE A 389 15.97 11.79 12.16
CA ILE A 389 14.81 10.91 12.02
C ILE A 389 15.05 9.60 12.77
N ASP A 390 14.16 9.31 13.72
CA ASP A 390 13.93 7.95 14.20
C ASP A 390 12.61 7.45 13.58
N TRP A 391 12.72 6.54 12.62
CA TRP A 391 11.55 6.13 11.82
C TRP A 391 10.42 5.56 12.67
N GLU A 392 10.72 4.74 13.68
CA GLU A 392 9.67 4.14 14.50
C GLU A 392 9.04 5.19 15.44
N LYS A 393 9.84 6.11 15.97
CA LYS A 393 9.36 7.16 16.87
C LYS A 393 8.58 8.26 16.14
N ASP A 394 8.99 8.61 14.93
CA ASP A 394 8.49 9.78 14.22
C ASP A 394 7.30 9.47 13.28
N ILE A 395 7.05 8.19 12.97
CA ILE A 395 5.81 7.79 12.29
C ILE A 395 4.60 7.92 13.22
N LYS A 396 3.50 8.44 12.68
CA LYS A 396 2.22 8.57 13.42
C LYS A 396 1.15 7.75 12.74
N MET A 397 0.51 6.86 13.49
CA MET A 397 -0.62 6.09 12.99
C MET A 397 -1.94 6.81 13.24
N PHE A 398 -2.59 7.25 12.17
CA PHE A 398 -4.02 7.54 12.14
C PHE A 398 -4.74 6.38 11.44
N ALA A 399 -5.82 6.62 10.69
CA ALA A 399 -6.36 5.60 9.79
C ALA A 399 -5.35 5.22 8.67
N ILE A 400 -4.39 6.11 8.39
CA ILE A 400 -3.23 5.96 7.51
C ILE A 400 -1.97 6.41 8.25
N TRP A 401 -0.80 6.04 7.75
CA TRP A 401 0.48 6.47 8.32
C TRP A 401 0.82 7.91 7.92
N ILE A 402 1.34 8.69 8.86
CA ILE A 402 2.07 9.93 8.57
C ILE A 402 3.55 9.64 8.73
N ARG A 403 4.28 9.75 7.61
CA ARG A 403 5.72 9.54 7.54
C ARG A 403 6.50 10.80 7.93
N PRO A 404 7.69 10.68 8.53
CA PRO A 404 8.61 11.79 8.71
C PRO A 404 9.17 12.27 7.36
N ASP A 405 9.68 13.51 7.33
CA ASP A 405 10.28 14.09 6.13
C ASP A 405 11.62 13.42 5.83
N LEU A 406 11.71 12.79 4.66
CA LEU A 406 12.88 12.04 4.21
C LEU A 406 13.69 12.90 3.23
N PHE A 407 14.85 13.42 3.64
CA PHE A 407 15.71 14.22 2.78
C PHE A 407 16.88 13.42 2.22
N VAL A 408 16.91 13.25 0.90
CA VAL A 408 17.91 12.43 0.21
C VAL A 408 18.73 13.31 -0.73
N ARG A 409 20.03 13.07 -0.81
CA ARG A 409 20.90 13.56 -1.88
C ARG A 409 21.05 12.46 -2.92
N VAL A 410 20.95 12.81 -4.19
CA VAL A 410 20.93 11.86 -5.30
C VAL A 410 22.04 12.19 -6.28
N HIS A 411 22.98 11.27 -6.46
CA HIS A 411 24.03 11.35 -7.46
C HIS A 411 23.79 10.29 -8.55
N PRO A 412 23.90 10.62 -9.84
CA PRO A 412 23.90 9.62 -10.89
C PRO A 412 24.97 8.56 -10.61
N ALA A 413 24.65 7.28 -10.84
CA ALA A 413 25.61 6.20 -10.76
C ALA A 413 26.80 6.48 -11.71
N ASN A 414 28.03 6.24 -11.25
CA ASN A 414 29.24 6.43 -12.06
C ASN A 414 29.10 5.75 -13.44
N GLY A 415 29.34 6.52 -14.52
CA GLY A 415 29.24 6.06 -15.90
C GLY A 415 27.90 6.30 -16.59
N GLN A 416 26.94 6.96 -15.92
CA GLN A 416 25.62 7.25 -16.46
C GLN A 416 25.30 8.75 -16.40
N THR A 417 25.85 9.51 -17.35
CA THR A 417 25.44 10.90 -17.63
C THR A 417 24.28 10.95 -18.61
#